data_AF-A0A1Y1YVZ5-F1
#
_entry.id   AF-A0A1Y1YVZ5-F1
#
_cell.length_a   1.000
_cell.length_b   1.000
_cell.length_c   1.000
_cell.angle_alpha   90.00
_cell.angle_beta   90.00
_cell.angle_gamma   90.00
#
_symmetry.space_group_name_H-M   'P 1'
#
loop_
_entity.id
_entity.type
_entity.pdbx_description
1 polymer ?
#
loop_
_entity_poly.entity_id
_entity_poly.type
_entity_poly.pdbx_seq_one_letter_code
_entity_poly.pdbx_strand_id
1 'polypeptide(L)'
;STNKEIKLESTQTSQSPVSSSLEDRKDTCRPDRLRKGNKELLTEEEKRANHIASEQKRRNMIRTGFRDLSEIVPSLRDMNNSKSTILFKAVDFIKRLERKNQRLKNKANVLQKRLEES
;
A
#
# COMPACT_ATOMS: atom_id res chain seq x y z
N SER A 1 16.74 45.48 6.84
CA SER A 1 16.83 45.31 5.38
C SER A 1 18.20 44.78 5.02
N THR A 2 18.31 43.54 4.57
CA THR A 2 19.36 43.05 3.66
C THR A 2 18.95 41.65 3.20
N ASN A 3 19.12 41.42 1.91
CA ASN A 3 18.34 40.51 1.10
C ASN A 3 18.72 39.04 1.23
N LYS A 4 17.70 38.19 1.03
CA LYS A 4 17.78 36.75 0.76
C LYS A 4 18.24 36.53 -0.68
N GLU A 5 19.24 35.70 -0.90
CA GLU A 5 19.43 34.97 -2.15
C GLU A 5 19.78 33.52 -1.80
N ILE A 6 18.77 32.65 -1.81
CA ILE A 6 18.95 31.20 -1.82
C ILE A 6 18.74 30.79 -3.27
N LYS A 7 19.85 30.46 -3.93
CA LYS A 7 19.94 30.03 -5.32
C LYS A 7 19.32 28.64 -5.47
N LEU A 8 18.21 28.57 -6.20
CA LEU A 8 17.61 27.33 -6.71
C LEU A 8 18.52 26.79 -7.82
N GLU A 9 19.14 25.64 -7.59
CA GLU A 9 19.87 24.90 -8.63
C GLU A 9 19.01 23.74 -9.11
N SER A 10 18.51 23.89 -10.34
CA SER A 10 17.79 22.87 -11.10
C SER A 10 18.79 21.93 -11.76
N THR A 11 18.96 20.71 -11.23
CA THR A 11 19.66 19.64 -11.96
C THR A 11 18.69 19.01 -12.96
N GLN A 12 18.82 19.43 -14.21
CA GLN A 12 18.30 18.72 -15.39
C GLN A 12 19.02 17.36 -15.51
N THR A 13 18.28 16.27 -15.65
CA THR A 13 18.83 15.01 -16.15
C THR A 13 17.95 14.55 -17.31
N SER A 14 18.43 14.84 -18.50
CA SER A 14 17.86 14.45 -19.78
C SER A 14 18.37 13.07 -20.15
N GLN A 15 17.52 12.03 -20.15
CA GLN A 15 17.75 10.80 -20.93
C GLN A 15 16.43 10.15 -21.36
N SER A 16 16.24 10.08 -22.68
CA SER A 16 15.34 9.21 -23.44
C SER A 16 16.10 8.84 -24.73
N PRO A 17 15.75 7.80 -25.52
CA PRO A 17 14.72 6.77 -25.38
C PRO A 17 15.24 5.32 -25.59
N VAL A 18 14.51 4.30 -25.10
CA VAL A 18 14.68 2.90 -25.57
C VAL A 18 13.51 2.52 -26.46
N SER A 19 13.85 2.26 -27.72
CA SER A 19 12.97 1.75 -28.77
C SER A 19 12.93 0.22 -28.67
N SER A 20 11.75 -0.37 -28.57
CA SER A 20 11.56 -1.81 -28.76
C SER A 20 10.37 -2.06 -29.69
N SER A 21 10.69 -2.67 -30.82
CA SER A 21 9.93 -3.01 -32.01
C SER A 21 8.47 -3.45 -31.81
N LEU A 22 7.57 -2.86 -32.59
CA LEU A 22 6.23 -3.38 -32.85
C LEU A 22 6.19 -3.97 -34.26
N GLU A 23 5.88 -5.25 -34.33
CA GLU A 23 5.54 -5.98 -35.55
C GLU A 23 4.13 -5.61 -36.03
N ASP A 24 4.01 -5.61 -37.35
CA ASP A 24 2.91 -5.12 -38.18
C ASP A 24 1.87 -6.23 -38.45
N ARG A 25 0.59 -5.99 -38.13
CA ARG A 25 -0.56 -6.72 -38.74
C ARG A 25 -1.80 -5.83 -38.79
N LYS A 26 -2.11 -5.37 -40.00
CA LYS A 26 -3.32 -4.69 -40.47
C LYS A 26 -4.44 -5.72 -40.68
N ASP A 27 -5.69 -5.46 -40.24
CA ASP A 27 -6.85 -5.51 -41.15
C ASP A 27 -8.22 -5.09 -40.57
N THR A 28 -8.89 -4.26 -41.39
CA THR A 28 -10.35 -4.04 -41.57
C THR A 28 -11.17 -3.16 -40.60
N CYS A 29 -11.79 -2.14 -41.23
CA CYS A 29 -12.72 -1.16 -40.71
C CYS A 29 -14.14 -1.70 -40.44
N ARG A 30 -14.89 -1.09 -39.51
CA ARG A 30 -16.16 -0.36 -39.79
C ARG A 30 -16.69 0.44 -38.57
N PRO A 31 -17.52 1.47 -38.78
CA PRO A 31 -17.54 2.68 -37.95
C PRO A 31 -18.84 2.89 -37.14
N ASP A 32 -18.75 3.87 -36.25
CA ASP A 32 -19.81 4.75 -35.72
C ASP A 32 -20.87 4.15 -34.78
N ARG A 33 -20.70 4.44 -33.47
CA ARG A 33 -21.76 5.07 -32.67
C ARG A 33 -21.17 6.12 -31.73
N LEU A 34 -21.07 7.34 -32.25
CA LEU A 34 -21.01 8.60 -31.53
C LEU A 34 -22.08 8.68 -30.41
N ARG A 35 -21.72 8.30 -29.18
CA ARG A 35 -22.33 8.79 -27.93
C ARG A 35 -21.29 8.81 -26.79
N LYS A 36 -20.08 9.29 -27.07
CA LYS A 36 -19.14 9.68 -26.01
C LYS A 36 -19.07 11.20 -26.02
N GLY A 37 -20.03 11.83 -25.33
CA GLY A 37 -19.94 13.26 -25.03
C GLY A 37 -18.56 13.56 -24.49
N ASN A 38 -17.95 14.60 -25.05
CA ASN A 38 -16.65 15.17 -24.73
C ASN A 38 -16.22 14.85 -23.29
N LYS A 39 -15.51 13.72 -23.11
CA LYS A 39 -14.67 13.56 -21.94
C LYS A 39 -13.44 14.38 -22.29
N GLU A 40 -13.51 15.67 -21.97
CA GLU A 40 -12.35 16.54 -22.01
C GLU A 40 -11.20 15.78 -21.37
N LEU A 41 -10.11 15.63 -22.12
CA LEU A 41 -8.88 15.07 -21.59
C LEU A 41 -8.55 15.93 -20.37
N LEU A 42 -8.44 15.30 -19.19
CA LEU A 42 -8.06 15.99 -17.96
C LEU A 42 -6.89 16.93 -18.27
N THR A 43 -7.06 18.21 -17.96
CA THR A 43 -6.00 19.20 -18.14
C THR A 43 -4.75 18.74 -17.35
N GLU A 44 -3.57 19.19 -17.76
CA GLU A 44 -2.34 18.84 -17.05
C GLU A 44 -2.38 19.26 -15.57
N GLU A 45 -3.10 20.34 -15.26
CA GLU A 45 -3.37 20.79 -13.90
C GLU A 45 -4.29 19.84 -13.13
N GLU A 46 -5.39 19.38 -13.75
CA GLU A 46 -6.28 18.38 -13.16
C GLU A 46 -5.60 17.03 -12.95
N LYS A 47 -4.77 16.58 -13.89
CA LYS A 47 -3.96 15.35 -13.73
C LYS A 47 -3.02 15.47 -12.55
N ARG A 48 -2.32 16.61 -12.40
CA ARG A 48 -1.43 16.87 -11.27
C ARG A 48 -2.21 16.88 -9.95
N ALA A 49 -3.35 17.58 -9.90
CA ALA A 49 -4.20 17.63 -8.72
C ALA A 49 -4.71 16.24 -8.32
N ASN A 50 -5.18 15.44 -9.30
CA ASN A 50 -5.65 14.09 -9.07
C ASN A 50 -4.54 13.15 -8.58
N HIS A 51 -3.33 13.27 -9.15
CA HIS A 51 -2.16 12.51 -8.71
C HIS A 51 -1.82 12.81 -7.24
N ILE A 52 -1.78 14.09 -6.86
CA ILE A 52 -1.53 14.51 -5.46
C ILE A 52 -2.62 13.95 -4.53
N ALA A 53 -3.90 14.09 -4.90
CA ALA A 53 -5.01 13.61 -4.11
C ALA A 53 -4.98 12.08 -3.93
N SER A 54 -4.72 11.34 -5.01
CA SER A 54 -4.62 9.88 -5.00
C SER A 54 -3.47 9.39 -4.12
N GLU A 55 -2.30 10.04 -4.21
CA GLU A 55 -1.15 9.69 -3.38
C GLU A 55 -1.39 10.04 -1.90
N GLN A 56 -2.04 11.17 -1.60
CA GLN A 56 -2.40 11.51 -0.23
C GLN A 56 -3.37 10.49 0.37
N LYS A 57 -4.39 10.07 -0.40
CA LYS A 57 -5.32 9.00 0.00
C LYS A 57 -4.56 7.70 0.27
N ARG A 58 -3.65 7.30 -0.63
CA ARG A 58 -2.80 6.10 -0.45
C ARG A 58 -1.99 6.18 0.85
N ARG A 59 -1.33 7.32 1.11
CA ARG A 59 -0.53 7.54 2.32
C ARG A 59 -1.36 7.50 3.59
N ASN A 60 -2.57 8.07 3.58
CA ASN A 60 -3.48 8.05 4.71
C ASN A 60 -3.97 6.62 5.02
N MET A 61 -4.29 5.84 3.98
CA MET A 61 -4.65 4.44 4.15
C MET A 61 -3.52 3.63 4.80
N ILE A 62 -2.27 3.84 4.36
CA ILE A 62 -1.10 3.20 4.98
C ILE A 62 -0.95 3.64 6.45
N ARG A 63 -1.07 4.93 6.76
CA ARG A 63 -0.96 5.42 8.15
C ARG A 63 -2.02 4.79 9.06
N THR A 64 -3.27 4.74 8.59
CA THR A 64 -4.37 4.09 9.31
C THR A 64 -4.05 2.63 9.57
N GLY A 65 -3.61 1.87 8.56
CA GLY A 65 -3.25 0.47 8.75
C GLY A 65 -2.14 0.24 9.80
N PHE A 66 -1.13 1.13 9.87
CA PHE A 66 -0.09 1.05 10.91
C PHE A 66 -0.61 1.39 12.32
N ARG A 67 -1.57 2.32 12.43
CA ARG A 67 -2.22 2.65 13.70
C ARG A 67 -3.05 1.46 14.19
N ASP A 68 -3.91 0.92 13.34
CA ASP A 68 -4.77 -0.22 13.67
C ASP A 68 -3.92 -1.45 14.06
N LEU A 69 -2.80 -1.69 13.35
CA LEU A 69 -1.85 -2.75 13.70
C LEU A 69 -1.21 -2.53 15.09
N SER A 70 -0.91 -1.28 15.45
CA SER A 70 -0.32 -0.94 16.76
C SER A 70 -1.32 -1.14 17.91
N GLU A 71 -2.61 -0.95 17.66
CA GLU A 71 -3.68 -1.21 18.64
C GLU A 71 -3.87 -2.72 18.88
N ILE A 72 -3.82 -3.53 17.81
CA ILE A 72 -4.01 -4.98 17.89
C ILE A 72 -2.85 -5.66 18.61
N VAL A 73 -1.61 -5.24 18.36
CA VAL A 73 -0.41 -5.86 18.93
C VAL A 73 -0.13 -5.27 20.33
N PRO A 74 -0.25 -6.05 21.42
CA PRO A 74 -0.15 -5.49 22.78
C PRO A 74 1.19 -4.83 23.10
N SER A 75 2.28 -5.23 22.44
CA SER A 75 3.63 -4.67 22.64
C SER A 75 3.89 -3.35 21.90
N LEU A 76 2.87 -2.80 21.23
CA LEU A 76 2.95 -1.57 20.42
C LEU A 76 2.04 -0.43 20.92
N ARG A 77 1.16 -0.66 21.89
CA ARG A 77 0.05 0.26 22.24
C ARG A 77 0.47 1.63 22.77
N ASP A 78 1.56 1.72 23.51
CA ASP A 78 1.88 2.92 24.29
C ASP A 78 3.12 3.67 23.81
N MET A 79 3.66 3.32 22.64
CA MET A 79 4.89 3.92 22.12
C MET A 79 4.80 4.27 20.64
N ASN A 80 5.40 5.41 20.29
CA ASN A 80 5.67 5.81 18.92
C ASN A 80 6.76 4.90 18.33
N ASN A 81 6.36 3.70 17.90
CA ASN A 81 7.26 2.71 17.32
C ASN A 81 7.57 3.07 15.86
N SER A 82 8.79 2.79 15.41
CA SER A 82 9.14 2.92 13.99
C SER A 82 8.32 1.93 13.14
N LYS A 83 8.07 2.25 11.85
CA LYS A 83 7.35 1.34 10.94
C LYS A 83 7.98 -0.05 10.88
N SER A 84 9.31 -0.11 10.83
CA SER A 84 10.07 -1.37 10.83
C SER A 84 9.82 -2.16 12.12
N THR A 85 9.90 -1.49 13.28
CA THR A 85 9.63 -2.11 14.58
C THR A 85 8.22 -2.67 14.67
N ILE A 86 7.23 -1.95 14.14
CA ILE A 86 5.83 -2.39 14.08
C ILE A 86 5.71 -3.71 13.29
N LEU A 87 6.34 -3.78 12.11
CA LEU A 87 6.31 -4.99 11.28
C LEU A 87 6.97 -6.19 11.97
N PHE A 88 8.15 -6.02 12.57
CA PHE A 88 8.83 -7.10 13.30
C PHE A 88 8.01 -7.60 14.49
N LYS A 89 7.51 -6.68 15.33
CA LYS A 89 6.69 -7.05 16.50
C LYS A 89 5.36 -7.71 16.08
N ALA A 90 4.79 -7.33 14.94
CA ALA A 90 3.59 -7.98 14.41
C ALA A 90 3.88 -9.44 14.01
N VAL A 91 4.98 -9.71 13.31
CA VAL A 91 5.40 -11.08 12.95
C VAL A 91 5.63 -11.93 14.19
N ASP A 92 6.32 -11.39 15.20
CA ASP A 92 6.55 -12.09 16.46
C ASP A 92 5.24 -12.39 17.21
N PHE A 93 4.28 -11.47 17.13
CA PHE A 93 2.97 -11.67 17.74
C PHE A 93 2.19 -12.80 17.05
N ILE A 94 2.18 -12.85 15.72
CA ILE A 94 1.55 -13.94 14.95
C ILE A 94 2.15 -15.29 15.37
N LYS A 95 3.49 -15.41 15.35
CA LYS A 95 4.19 -16.64 15.77
C LYS A 95 3.87 -17.04 17.22
N ARG A 96 3.65 -16.07 18.12
CA ARG A 96 3.24 -16.33 19.50
C ARG A 96 1.80 -16.83 19.57
N LEU A 97 0.89 -16.24 18.80
CA LEU A 97 -0.51 -16.67 18.73
C LEU A 97 -0.65 -18.08 18.17
N GLU A 98 0.09 -18.42 17.12
CA GLU A 98 0.11 -19.78 16.55
C GLU A 98 0.53 -20.83 17.59
N ARG A 99 1.65 -20.60 18.28
CA ARG A 99 2.11 -21.48 19.37
C ARG A 99 1.08 -21.59 20.49
N LYS A 100 0.46 -20.47 20.89
CA LYS A 100 -0.58 -20.47 21.92
C LYS A 100 -1.81 -21.27 21.47
N ASN A 101 -2.24 -21.09 20.22
CA ASN A 101 -3.38 -21.79 19.63
C ASN A 101 -3.11 -23.30 19.56
N GLN A 102 -1.93 -23.72 19.08
CA GLN A 102 -1.54 -25.13 19.05
C GLN A 102 -1.56 -25.76 20.44
N ARG A 103 -1.01 -25.07 21.45
CA ARG A 103 -1.04 -25.55 22.84
C ARG A 103 -2.47 -25.70 23.37
N LEU A 104 -3.36 -24.77 23.05
CA LEU A 104 -4.76 -24.84 23.46
C LEU A 104 -5.50 -25.99 22.77
N LYS A 105 -5.27 -26.20 21.47
CA LYS A 105 -5.80 -27.37 20.73
C LYS A 105 -5.34 -28.68 21.34
N ASN A 106 -4.05 -28.82 21.62
CA ASN A 106 -3.52 -30.03 22.26
C ASN A 106 -4.18 -30.28 23.63
N LYS A 107 -4.36 -29.23 24.44
CA LYS A 107 -5.06 -29.34 25.72
C LYS A 107 -6.53 -29.75 25.56
N ALA A 108 -7.24 -29.16 24.60
CA ALA A 108 -8.63 -29.51 24.31
C ALA A 108 -8.75 -31.00 23.91
N ASN A 109 -7.88 -31.48 23.03
CA ASN A 109 -7.87 -32.88 22.59
C ASN A 109 -7.60 -33.84 23.74
N VAL A 110 -6.63 -33.51 24.62
CA VAL A 110 -6.34 -34.35 25.80
C VAL A 110 -7.54 -34.42 26.74
N LEU A 111 -8.24 -33.29 26.94
CA LEU A 111 -9.43 -33.26 27.79
C LEU A 111 -10.61 -34.01 27.16
N GLN A 112 -10.81 -33.89 25.85
CA GLN A 112 -11.83 -34.66 25.12
C GLN A 112 -11.59 -36.16 25.24
N LYS A 113 -10.35 -36.61 25.00
CA LYS A 113 -9.99 -38.03 25.12
C LYS A 113 -10.24 -38.57 26.53
N ARG A 114 -9.90 -37.80 27.58
CA ARG A 114 -10.21 -38.19 28.97
C ARG A 114 -11.70 -38.34 29.24
N LEU A 115 -12.52 -37.52 28.59
CA LEU A 115 -13.98 -37.57 28.73
C LEU A 115 -14.56 -38.77 27.98
N GLU A 116 -14.00 -39.15 26.83
CA GLU A 116 -14.37 -40.38 26.10
C GLU A 116 -13.97 -41.66 26.84
N GLU A 117 -12.92 -41.60 27.67
CA GLU A 117 -12.40 -42.72 28.47
C GLU A 117 -13.04 -42.85 29.86
N SER A 118 -13.94 -41.93 30.26
CA SER A 118 -14.65 -41.93 31.56
C SER A 118 -16.12 -42.29 31.40
#